data_AF-A0A2G1X963-F1
#
_entry.id   AF-A0A2G1X963-F1
#
_cell.length_a   1.000
_cell.length_b   1.000
_cell.length_c   1.000
_cell.angle_alpha   90.00
_cell.angle_beta   90.00
_cell.angle_gamma   90.00
#
_symmetry.space_group_name_H-M   'P 1'
#
loop_
_entity.id
_entity.type
_entity.pdbx_description
1 polymer ?
#
loop_
_entity_poly.entity_id
_entity_poly.type
_entity_poly.pdbx_seq_one_letter_code
_entity_poly.pdbx_strand_id
1 'polypeptide(L)'
;FGPLLMFGLGGIFVEVMEDTTFRVAPVSEPEAREMTEEIQSAPLLRGARGRDPVDVDAVIETIGRLSQLVTDFPAILELDINPLVALPDDDGGTNAAAVDVRLTVDPEALDAPGTDAETDPKPLDAEEPTDD
;
A
#
# COMPACT_ATOMS: atom_id res chain seq x y z
N PHE A 1 16.69 -0.32 -11.72
CA PHE A 1 16.25 -0.06 -10.33
C PHE A 1 14.74 -0.09 -10.34
N GLY A 2 14.10 -0.80 -9.40
CA GLY A 2 12.64 -0.90 -9.33
C GLY A 2 11.99 0.37 -8.75
N PRO A 3 10.65 0.43 -8.67
CA PRO A 3 9.94 1.54 -8.03
C PRO A 3 10.47 1.80 -6.63
N LEU A 4 10.67 3.08 -6.28
CA LEU A 4 11.10 3.48 -4.94
C LEU A 4 9.85 3.83 -4.11
N LEU A 5 9.66 3.15 -2.98
CA LEU A 5 8.62 3.48 -2.02
C LEU A 5 9.18 4.37 -0.93
N MET A 6 8.39 5.36 -0.54
CA MET A 6 8.66 6.27 0.58
C MET A 6 7.52 6.16 1.58
N PHE A 7 7.85 6.07 2.87
CA PHE A 7 6.90 6.14 3.97
C PHE A 7 7.33 7.23 4.96
N GLY A 8 6.37 7.97 5.49
CA GLY A 8 6.60 9.01 6.50
C GLY A 8 5.28 9.51 7.06
N LEU A 9 5.33 10.18 8.22
CA LEU A 9 4.13 10.77 8.82
C LEU A 9 3.91 12.20 8.31
N GLY A 10 2.73 12.47 7.76
CA GLY A 10 2.36 13.80 7.27
C GLY A 10 1.99 14.81 8.38
N GLY A 11 2.14 16.10 8.08
CA GLY A 11 1.71 17.21 8.93
C GLY A 11 2.76 18.30 9.13
N ILE A 12 2.34 19.43 9.69
CA ILE A 12 3.14 20.67 9.87
C ILE A 12 4.49 20.51 10.59
N PHE A 13 4.75 19.38 11.27
CA PHE A 13 6.00 19.14 11.99
C PHE A 13 7.04 18.34 11.16
N VAL A 14 6.67 17.76 10.01
CA VAL A 14 7.53 16.82 9.25
C VAL A 14 8.15 17.45 7.99
N GLU A 15 7.56 18.49 7.40
CA GLU A 15 8.18 19.23 6.28
C GLU A 15 9.56 19.81 6.60
N VAL A 16 9.91 19.90 7.90
CA VAL A 16 11.20 20.41 8.39
C VAL A 16 12.18 19.29 8.79
N MET A 17 11.69 18.07 9.07
CA MET A 17 12.48 17.02 9.75
C MET A 17 12.88 15.84 8.84
N GLU A 18 12.45 15.83 7.57
CA GLU A 18 12.77 14.76 6.60
C GLU A 18 12.51 13.34 7.15
N ASP A 19 11.49 13.20 8.00
CA ASP A 19 11.20 11.96 8.74
C ASP A 19 10.53 10.90 7.86
N THR A 20 11.36 10.21 7.09
CA THR A 20 10.95 9.29 6.02
C THR A 20 11.86 8.07 5.95
N THR A 21 11.31 6.98 5.44
CA THR A 21 12.03 5.74 5.16
C THR A 21 11.78 5.33 3.72
N PHE A 22 12.76 4.64 3.13
CA PHE A 22 12.71 4.24 1.72
C PHE A 22 12.99 2.74 1.57
N ARG A 23 12.31 2.12 0.61
CA ARG A 23 12.59 0.75 0.15
C ARG A 23 12.38 0.67 -1.36
N VAL A 24 13.09 -0.24 -2.02
CA VAL A 24 12.87 -0.54 -3.44
C VAL A 24 11.84 -1.67 -3.53
N ALA A 25 10.82 -1.52 -4.37
CA ALA A 25 9.82 -2.55 -4.59
C ALA A 25 10.41 -3.79 -5.30
N PRO A 26 9.88 -5.00 -5.04
CA PRO A 26 8.80 -5.29 -4.09
C PRO A 26 9.27 -5.25 -2.63
N VAL A 27 8.38 -4.81 -1.74
CA VAL A 27 8.61 -4.70 -0.29
C VAL A 27 7.86 -5.83 0.43
N SER A 28 8.58 -6.62 1.21
CA SER A 28 8.02 -7.68 2.05
C SER A 28 7.34 -7.12 3.31
N GLU A 29 6.46 -7.91 3.94
CA GLU A 29 5.81 -7.50 5.19
C GLU A 29 6.81 -7.15 6.32
N PRO A 30 7.92 -7.90 6.55
CA PRO A 30 8.94 -7.48 7.51
C PRO A 30 9.59 -6.14 7.16
N GLU A 31 9.90 -5.88 5.89
CA GLU A 31 10.47 -4.60 5.45
C GLU A 31 9.47 -3.45 5.62
N ALA A 32 8.20 -3.68 5.32
CA ALA A 32 7.14 -2.69 5.54
C ALA A 32 6.96 -2.39 7.04
N ARG A 33 7.06 -3.40 7.91
CA ARG A 33 7.07 -3.21 9.37
C ARG A 33 8.27 -2.37 9.81
N GLU A 34 9.47 -2.69 9.35
CA GLU A 34 10.67 -1.90 9.63
C GLU A 34 10.52 -0.44 9.19
N MET A 35 9.93 -0.19 8.01
CA MET A 35 9.67 1.18 7.54
C MET A 35 8.81 1.98 8.53
N THR A 36 7.83 1.36 9.19
CA THR A 36 6.99 2.03 10.20
C THR A 36 7.69 2.26 11.54
N GLU A 37 8.74 1.49 11.83
CA GLU A 37 9.51 1.57 13.09
C GLU A 37 10.72 2.51 12.98
N GLU A 38 11.27 2.70 11.78
CA GLU A 38 12.47 3.48 11.50
C GLU A 38 12.24 5.00 11.49
N ILE A 39 11.00 5.47 11.27
CA ILE A 39 10.69 6.89 11.35
C ILE A 39 10.82 7.39 12.80
N GLN A 40 11.38 8.59 12.98
CA GLN A 40 11.55 9.25 14.28
C GLN A 40 10.21 9.43 15.02
N SER A 41 9.14 9.64 14.24
CA SER A 41 7.78 9.82 14.73
C SER A 41 6.99 8.52 14.93
N ALA A 42 7.61 7.34 14.81
CA ALA A 42 6.98 6.04 15.11
C ALA A 42 6.22 5.99 16.44
N PRO A 43 6.65 6.65 17.54
CA PRO A 43 5.86 6.71 18.77
C PRO A 43 4.45 7.29 18.61
N LEU A 44 4.19 8.14 17.61
CA LEU A 44 2.86 8.68 17.33
C LEU A 44 1.88 7.62 16.81
N LEU A 45 2.37 6.60 16.10
CA LEU A 45 1.56 5.45 15.67
C LEU A 45 1.06 4.64 16.86
N ARG A 46 1.83 4.61 17.96
CA ARG A 46 1.51 3.90 19.20
C ARG A 46 0.62 4.71 20.15
N GLY A 47 0.09 5.84 19.70
CA GLY A 47 -0.71 6.76 20.48
C GLY A 47 0.14 7.86 21.14
N ALA A 48 -0.35 9.10 21.07
CA ALA A 48 0.30 10.26 21.68
C ALA A 48 -0.72 11.37 21.96
N ARG A 49 -0.45 12.20 22.98
CA ARG A 49 -1.27 13.37 23.35
C ARG A 49 -2.76 13.04 23.56
N GLY A 50 -3.06 11.89 24.17
CA GLY A 50 -4.43 11.45 24.45
C GLY A 50 -5.18 10.86 23.26
N ARG A 51 -4.47 10.52 22.17
CA ARG A 51 -5.00 9.72 21.07
C ARG A 51 -4.64 8.25 21.26
N ASP A 52 -5.58 7.39 20.89
CA ASP A 52 -5.37 5.95 20.86
C ASP A 52 -4.33 5.56 19.79
N PRO A 53 -3.66 4.41 19.94
CA PRO A 53 -2.83 3.84 18.88
C PRO A 53 -3.63 3.65 17.59
N VAL A 54 -2.96 3.78 16.45
CA VAL A 54 -3.53 3.39 15.15
C VAL A 54 -3.33 1.90 14.93
N ASP A 55 -4.11 1.32 14.03
CA ASP A 55 -3.83 0.02 13.47
C ASP A 55 -2.60 0.11 12.55
N VAL A 56 -1.44 -0.26 13.09
CA VAL A 56 -0.17 -0.26 12.34
C VAL A 56 -0.16 -1.36 11.28
N ASP A 57 -0.84 -2.47 11.52
CA ASP A 57 -0.87 -3.59 10.58
C ASP A 57 -1.66 -3.21 9.31
N ALA A 58 -2.71 -2.39 9.43
CA ALA A 58 -3.39 -1.79 8.27
C ALA A 58 -2.48 -0.87 7.44
N VAL A 59 -1.56 -0.14 8.07
CA VAL A 59 -0.55 0.67 7.37
C VAL A 59 0.46 -0.22 6.65
N ILE A 60 0.95 -1.26 7.31
CA ILE A 60 1.89 -2.25 6.74
C ILE A 60 1.26 -2.93 5.53
N GLU A 61 0.00 -3.35 5.63
CA GLU A 61 -0.75 -3.94 4.52
C GLU A 61 -0.88 -2.94 3.36
N THR A 62 -1.17 -1.67 3.65
CA THR A 62 -1.25 -0.62 2.63
C THR A 62 0.08 -0.47 1.88
N ILE A 63 1.22 -0.42 2.59
CA ILE A 63 2.56 -0.37 1.99
C ILE A 63 2.79 -1.58 1.08
N GLY A 64 2.47 -2.79 1.56
CA GLY A 64 2.62 -4.02 0.78
C GLY A 64 1.78 -4.02 -0.50
N ARG A 65 0.51 -3.62 -0.40
CA ARG A 65 -0.40 -3.51 -1.55
C ARG A 65 0.05 -2.46 -2.57
N LEU A 66 0.55 -1.32 -2.11
CA LEU A 66 1.13 -0.31 -3.01
C LEU A 66 2.40 -0.81 -3.68
N SER A 67 3.25 -1.53 -2.94
CA SER A 67 4.46 -2.14 -3.47
C SER A 67 4.14 -3.13 -4.59
N GLN A 68 3.13 -3.98 -4.36
CA GLN A 68 2.64 -4.88 -5.38
C GLN A 68 2.08 -4.11 -6.58
N LEU A 69 1.22 -3.12 -6.36
CA LEU A 69 0.60 -2.32 -7.44
C LEU A 69 1.65 -1.69 -8.36
N VAL A 70 2.67 -1.02 -7.81
CA VAL A 70 3.70 -0.38 -8.65
C VAL A 70 4.65 -1.39 -9.31
N THR A 71 4.73 -2.61 -8.78
CA THR A 71 5.51 -3.70 -9.40
C THR A 71 4.74 -4.33 -10.57
N ASP A 72 3.44 -4.56 -10.38
CA ASP A 72 2.58 -5.24 -11.36
C ASP A 72 2.22 -4.33 -12.55
N PHE A 73 2.25 -3.01 -12.35
CA PHE A 73 1.88 -2.03 -13.38
C PHE A 73 3.02 -1.04 -13.67
N PRO A 74 3.99 -1.40 -14.55
CA PRO A 74 5.11 -0.55 -14.92
C PRO A 74 4.73 0.80 -15.55
N ALA A 75 3.50 0.92 -16.03
CA ALA A 75 2.95 2.18 -16.55
C ALA A 75 2.75 3.24 -15.45
N ILE A 76 2.75 2.86 -14.18
CA ILE A 76 2.69 3.80 -13.05
C ILE A 76 4.07 4.46 -12.88
N LEU A 77 4.14 5.76 -13.16
CA LEU A 77 5.37 6.56 -13.06
C LEU A 77 5.54 7.18 -11.67
N GLU A 78 4.44 7.65 -11.07
CA GLU A 78 4.42 8.25 -9.73
C GLU A 78 3.08 7.93 -9.08
N LEU A 79 3.10 7.50 -7.82
CA LEU A 79 1.92 7.33 -6.99
C LEU A 79 2.19 8.00 -5.64
N ASP A 80 1.32 8.94 -5.27
CA ASP A 80 1.42 9.70 -4.02
C ASP A 80 0.08 9.62 -3.28
N ILE A 81 0.14 9.20 -2.01
CA ILE A 81 -1.02 9.20 -1.10
C ILE A 81 -0.71 10.17 0.03
N ASN A 82 -1.38 11.32 0.01
CA ASN A 82 -1.22 12.32 1.05
C ASN A 82 -2.49 13.17 1.21
N PRO A 83 -3.29 12.99 2.29
CA PRO A 83 -3.00 12.15 3.45
C PRO A 83 -3.52 10.71 3.33
N LEU A 84 -2.74 9.77 3.88
CA LEU A 84 -3.24 8.47 4.34
C LEU A 84 -3.65 8.61 5.81
N VAL A 85 -4.91 8.37 6.12
CA VAL A 85 -5.45 8.40 7.49
C VAL A 85 -5.44 6.99 8.06
N ALA A 86 -4.69 6.77 9.13
CA ALA A 86 -4.75 5.56 9.94
C ALA A 86 -5.61 5.79 11.17
N LEU A 87 -6.53 4.87 11.45
CA LEU A 87 -7.47 4.89 12.56
C LEU A 87 -7.11 3.79 13.57
N PRO A 88 -7.57 3.89 14.83
CA PRO A 88 -7.49 2.77 15.77
C PRO A 88 -8.20 1.54 15.20
N ASP A 89 -7.74 0.36 15.63
CA ASP A 89 -8.41 -0.89 15.29
C ASP A 89 -9.84 -0.92 15.87
N ASP A 90 -10.84 -1.10 15.01
CA ASP A 90 -12.26 -1.12 15.33
C ASP A 90 -12.96 -2.47 15.05
N ASP A 91 -12.20 -3.57 15.00
CA ASP A 91 -12.71 -4.94 14.91
C ASP A 91 -13.61 -5.14 13.66
N GLY A 92 -13.03 -4.91 12.47
CA GLY A 92 -13.63 -5.20 11.17
C GLY A 92 -13.98 -3.98 10.29
N GLY A 93 -13.61 -2.77 10.69
CA GLY A 93 -13.74 -1.56 9.89
C GLY A 93 -12.51 -1.24 9.03
N THR A 94 -12.55 -0.07 8.37
CA THR A 94 -11.44 0.40 7.53
C THR A 94 -10.49 1.23 8.37
N ASN A 95 -9.36 0.63 8.75
CA ASN A 95 -8.40 1.24 9.67
C ASN A 95 -7.28 2.05 8.97
N ALA A 96 -7.22 2.02 7.64
CA ALA A 96 -6.39 2.89 6.83
C ALA A 96 -7.15 3.35 5.59
N ALA A 97 -7.18 4.67 5.34
CA ALA A 97 -7.91 5.27 4.23
C ALA A 97 -7.12 6.37 3.54
N ALA A 98 -6.95 6.24 2.23
CA ALA A 98 -6.40 7.31 1.39
C ALA A 98 -7.47 8.39 1.18
N VAL A 99 -7.19 9.62 1.63
CA VAL A 99 -8.12 10.75 1.45
C VAL A 99 -7.89 11.45 0.11
N ASP A 100 -6.63 11.52 -0.31
CA ASP A 100 -6.22 12.05 -1.61
C ASP A 100 -5.15 11.14 -2.23
N VAL A 101 -5.21 11.00 -3.55
CA VAL A 101 -4.29 10.17 -4.33
C VAL A 101 -3.95 10.91 -5.62
N ARG A 102 -2.66 11.09 -5.88
CA ARG A 102 -2.14 11.53 -7.18
C ARG A 102 -1.43 10.38 -7.86
N LEU A 103 -1.79 10.13 -9.11
CA LEU A 103 -1.22 9.06 -9.92
C LEU A 103 -0.81 9.63 -11.29
N THR A 104 0.46 9.46 -11.64
CA THR A 104 1.00 9.78 -12.96
C THR A 104 1.29 8.48 -13.69
N VAL A 105 0.83 8.38 -14.95
CA VAL A 105 0.98 7.18 -15.77
C VAL A 105 1.63 7.51 -17.11
N ASP A 106 2.34 6.52 -17.66
CA ASP A 106 2.78 6.53 -19.05
C ASP A 106 1.64 6.03 -19.95
N PRO A 107 1.02 6.90 -20.76
CA PRO A 107 -0.10 6.50 -21.62
C PRO A 107 0.32 5.47 -22.68
N GLU A 108 1.56 5.50 -23.16
CA GLU A 108 2.02 4.57 -24.19
C GLU A 108 2.17 3.15 -23.64
N ALA A 109 2.57 3.03 -22.37
CA ALA A 109 2.67 1.75 -21.67
C ALA A 109 1.30 1.17 -21.27
N LEU A 110 0.28 2.01 -21.11
CA LEU A 110 -1.11 1.59 -20.86
C LEU A 110 -1.80 1.08 -22.13
N ASP A 111 -1.55 1.73 -23.26
CA ASP A 111 -2.14 1.38 -24.56
C ASP A 111 -1.35 0.27 -25.29
N ALA A 112 -0.16 -0.07 -24.79
CA ALA A 112 0.54 -1.27 -25.23
C ALA A 112 -0.39 -2.46 -24.99
N PRO A 113 -0.66 -3.29 -26.02
CA PRO A 113 -1.49 -4.48 -25.85
C PRO A 113 -0.88 -5.28 -24.71
N GLY A 114 -1.63 -5.39 -23.60
CA GLY A 114 -1.19 -6.21 -22.48
C GLY A 114 -0.83 -7.57 -23.03
N THR A 115 0.27 -8.16 -22.56
CA THR A 115 0.25 -9.60 -22.37
C THR A 115 -0.91 -9.85 -21.43
N ASP A 116 -2.11 -10.02 -22.01
CA ASP A 116 -3.25 -10.54 -21.29
C ASP A 116 -2.71 -11.75 -20.55
N ALA A 117 -2.62 -11.64 -19.23
CA ALA A 117 -2.57 -12.81 -18.40
C ALA A 117 -3.88 -13.53 -18.72
N GLU A 118 -3.80 -14.48 -19.65
CA GLU A 118 -4.81 -15.46 -19.96
C GLU A 118 -5.03 -16.29 -18.68
N THR A 119 -5.74 -15.71 -17.73
CA THR A 119 -6.45 -16.43 -16.69
C THR A 119 -7.91 -16.13 -16.91
N ASP A 120 -8.41 -16.63 -18.04
CA ASP A 120 -9.82 -16.96 -18.13
C ASP A 120 -10.10 -17.90 -16.94
N PRO A 121 -10.99 -17.54 -15.99
CA PRO A 121 -11.35 -18.46 -14.92
C PRO A 121 -11.94 -19.68 -15.59
N LYS A 122 -11.18 -20.79 -15.60
CA LYS A 122 -11.65 -22.07 -16.11
C LYS A 122 -13.01 -22.31 -15.45
N PRO A 123 -14.10 -22.50 -16.21
CA PRO A 123 -15.40 -22.76 -15.60
C PRO A 123 -15.21 -23.96 -14.68
N LEU A 124 -15.69 -23.82 -13.43
CA LEU A 124 -15.79 -24.94 -12.52
C LEU A 124 -16.57 -26.01 -13.26
N ASP A 125 -15.86 -27.08 -13.66
CA ASP A 125 -16.46 -28.24 -14.29
C ASP A 125 -17.57 -28.70 -13.32
N ALA A 126 -18.83 -28.46 -13.71
CA ALA A 126 -19.97 -28.94 -12.95
C ALA A 126 -19.86 -30.47 -13.00
N GLU A 127 -19.60 -31.10 -11.86
CA GLU A 127 -19.70 -32.55 -11.77
C GLU A 127 -21.13 -32.93 -12.17
N GLU A 128 -21.27 -33.61 -13.30
CA GLU A 128 -22.53 -34.22 -13.68
C GLU A 128 -22.91 -35.23 -12.58
N PRO A 129 -24.17 -35.23 -12.11
CA PRO A 129 -24.61 -36.25 -11.17
C PRO A 129 -24.58 -37.60 -11.90
N THR A 130 -23.69 -38.49 -11.48
CA THR A 130 -23.79 -39.90 -11.88
C THR A 130 -24.94 -40.53 -11.08
N ASP A 131 -26.05 -40.78 -11.76
CA ASP A 131 -27.10 -41.71 -11.35
C ASP A 131 -26.53 -43.14 -11.34
N ASP A 132 -26.45 -43.76 -10.15
CA ASP A 132 -26.75 -45.19 -9.90
C ASP A 132 -26.87 -45.48 -8.38
#